data_AF-A0A7U3YY63-F1
#
_entry.id   AF-A0A7U3YY63-F1
#
_cell.length_a   1.000
_cell.length_b   1.000
_cell.length_c   1.000
_cell.angle_alpha   90.00
_cell.angle_beta   90.00
_cell.angle_gamma   90.00
#
_symmetry.space_group_name_H-M   'P 1'
#
loop_
_entity.id
_entity.type
_entity.pdbx_description
1 polymer ?
#
loop_
_entity_poly.entity_id
_entity_poly.type
_entity_poly.pdbx_seq_one_letter_code
_entity_poly.pdbx_strand_id
1 'polypeptide(L)' 'MNKEDEIRRLWYAREPQQQTPQEAEKLADEAWLAGLRLARHPLTHYQYVMDLVRPTFRG' A
#
# COMPACT_ATOMS: atom_id res chain seq x y z
N MET A 1 -3.24 4.90 15.81
CA MET A 1 -3.57 4.33 14.48
C MET A 1 -2.37 3.54 14.01
N ASN A 2 -2.55 2.27 13.64
CA ASN A 2 -1.48 1.48 13.03
C ASN A 2 -1.26 2.00 11.59
N LYS A 3 -0.01 2.18 11.18
CA LYS A 3 0.32 2.64 9.82
C LYS A 3 -0.21 1.69 8.76
N GLU A 4 -0.22 0.39 9.06
CA GLU A 4 -0.80 -0.63 8.20
C GLU A 4 -2.30 -0.44 7.98
N ASP A 5 -3.05 -0.07 9.03
CA ASP A 5 -4.48 0.19 8.92
C ASP A 5 -4.76 1.42 8.06
N GLU A 6 -3.93 2.46 8.18
CA GLU A 6 -4.07 3.66 7.34
C GLU A 6 -3.73 3.37 5.87
N ILE A 7 -2.68 2.59 5.60
CA ILE A 7 -2.34 2.17 4.24
C ILE A 7 -3.46 1.30 3.65
N ARG A 8 -4.05 0.38 4.43
CA ARG A 8 -5.23 -0.38 4.00
C ARG A 8 -6.41 0.52 3.72
N ARG A 9 -6.65 1.53 4.54
CA ARG A 9 -7.72 2.49 4.32
C ARG A 9 -7.53 3.26 3.02
N LEU A 10 -6.31 3.72 2.74
CA LEU A 10 -5.95 4.36 1.46
C LEU A 10 -6.11 3.40 0.28
N TRP A 11 -5.80 2.11 0.46
CA TRP A 11 -6.04 1.10 -0.57
C TRP A 11 -7.52 0.87 -0.86
N TYR A 12 -8.32 0.61 0.17
CA TYR A 12 -9.75 0.34 0.03
C TYR A 12 -10.59 1.58 -0.32
N ALA A 13 -10.02 2.78 -0.20
CA ALA A 13 -10.63 4.00 -0.74
C ALA A 13 -10.58 4.06 -2.28
N ARG A 14 -9.73 3.24 -2.93
CA ARG A 14 -9.69 3.11 -4.39
C ARG A 14 -10.84 2.23 -4.88
N GLU A 15 -11.37 2.56 -6.04
CA GLU A 15 -12.36 1.72 -6.73
C GLU A 15 -11.79 0.32 -6.99
N PRO A 16 -12.60 -0.76 -6.91
CA PRO A 16 -12.10 -2.12 -7.16
C PRO A 16 -11.42 -2.29 -8.52
N GLN A 17 -11.87 -1.55 -9.54
CA GLN A 17 -11.27 -1.55 -10.89
C GLN A 17 -9.88 -0.89 -10.94
N GLN A 18 -9.56 -0.05 -9.95
CA GLN A 18 -8.27 0.62 -9.80
C GLN A 18 -7.34 -0.15 -8.86
N GLN A 19 -7.78 -1.24 -8.24
CA GLN A 19 -6.93 -2.07 -7.38
C GLN A 19 -6.00 -2.95 -8.23
N THR A 20 -5.16 -2.31 -9.04
CA THR A 20 -4.17 -2.94 -9.91
C THR A 20 -2.81 -2.97 -9.24
N PRO A 21 -1.89 -3.86 -9.69
CA PRO A 21 -0.52 -3.85 -9.19
C PRO A 21 0.15 -2.48 -9.31
N GLN A 22 -0.09 -1.74 -10.41
CA GLN A 22 0.47 -0.40 -10.63
C GLN A 22 -0.01 0.62 -9.59
N GLU A 23 -1.30 0.56 -9.20
CA GLU A 23 -1.83 1.45 -8.16
C GLU A 23 -1.32 1.09 -6.77
N ALA A 24 -0.94 -0.16 -6.52
CA ALA A 24 -0.28 -0.53 -5.28
C ALA A 24 1.17 -0.03 -5.20
N GLU A 25 1.87 0.07 -6.32
CA GLU A 25 3.18 0.74 -6.36
C GLU A 25 3.04 2.21 -5.98
N LYS A 26 2.06 2.91 -6.58
CA LYS A 26 1.76 4.31 -6.24
C LYS A 26 1.35 4.47 -4.78
N LEU A 27 0.56 3.56 -4.23
CA LEU A 27 0.21 3.56 -2.81
C LEU A 27 1.46 3.47 -1.92
N ALA A 28 2.45 2.66 -2.29
CA ALA A 28 3.70 2.56 -1.55
C ALA A 28 4.47 3.89 -1.56
N ASP A 29 4.54 4.56 -2.72
CA ASP A 29 5.17 5.87 -2.84
C ASP A 29 4.42 6.96 -2.05
N GLU A 30 3.09 6.98 -2.15
CA GLU A 30 2.21 7.88 -1.39
C GLU A 30 2.39 7.69 0.12
N ALA A 31 2.38 6.44 0.59
CA ALA A 31 2.61 6.10 1.99
C ALA A 31 4.01 6.53 2.45
N TRP A 32 5.03 6.37 1.61
CA TRP A 32 6.39 6.80 1.90
C TRP A 32 6.52 8.31 2.08
N LEU A 33 5.89 9.07 1.18
CA LEU A 33 5.87 10.54 1.19
C LEU A 33 5.03 11.10 2.35
N ALA A 34 3.93 10.43 2.70
CA ALA A 34 3.07 10.79 3.82
C ALA A 34 3.65 10.43 5.21
N GLY A 35 4.82 9.78 5.26
CA GLY A 35 5.44 9.35 6.52
C GLY A 35 4.84 8.07 7.11
N LEU A 36 3.96 7.39 6.38
CA LEU A 36 3.40 6.06 6.70
C LEU A 36 4.40 4.94 6.38
N ARG A 37 5.68 5.16 6.69
CA ARG A 37 6.75 4.20 6.40
C ARG A 37 6.63 2.99 7.32
N LEU A 38 6.46 1.82 6.71
CA LEU A 38 6.43 0.51 7.37
C LEU A 38 7.84 -0.02 7.66
N ALA A 39 8.84 0.43 6.91
CA ALA A 39 10.25 0.09 7.14
C ALA A 39 11.15 1.31 6.96
N ARG A 40 12.37 1.23 7.50
CA ARG A 40 13.41 2.26 7.31
C ARG A 40 13.95 2.31 5.88
N HIS A 41 13.96 1.17 5.20
CA HIS A 41 14.45 1.05 3.82
C HIS A 41 13.29 1.11 2.82
N PRO A 42 13.42 1.87 1.72
CA PRO A 42 12.36 1.99 0.71
C PRO A 42 11.93 0.65 0.13
N LEU A 43 12.88 -0.21 -0.23
CA LEU A 43 12.58 -1.52 -0.82
C LEU A 43 11.78 -2.42 0.13
N THR A 44 12.17 -2.47 1.40
CA THR A 44 11.47 -3.23 2.43
C THR A 44 10.08 -2.65 2.69
N HIS A 45 9.94 -1.32 2.67
CA HIS A 45 8.64 -0.67 2.81
C HIS A 45 7.71 -1.04 1.67
N TYR A 46 8.20 -0.92 0.43
CA TYR A 46 7.46 -1.30 -0.78
C TYR A 46 6.98 -2.75 -0.71
N GLN A 47 7.87 -3.68 -0.35
CA GLN A 47 7.50 -5.09 -0.19
C GLN A 47 6.38 -5.29 0.83
N TYR A 48 6.46 -4.62 1.99
CA TYR A 48 5.40 -4.70 2.99
C TYR A 48 4.07 -4.14 2.49
N VAL A 49 4.07 -3.01 1.77
CA VAL A 49 2.84 -2.43 1.20
C VAL A 49 2.25 -3.39 0.17
N MET A 50 3.07 -3.95 -0.72
CA MET A 50 2.63 -4.93 -1.70
C MET A 50 2.02 -6.15 -1.04
N ASP A 51 2.68 -6.74 -0.02
CA ASP A 51 2.15 -7.91 0.69
C ASP A 51 0.85 -7.62 1.45
N LEU A 52 0.68 -6.38 1.92
CA LEU A 52 -0.53 -5.92 2.61
C LEU A 52 -1.76 -5.92 1.69
N VAL A 53 -1.58 -5.52 0.43
CA VAL A 53 -2.67 -5.35 -0.56
C VAL A 53 -2.76 -6.52 -1.54
N ARG A 54 -1.73 -7.36 -1.62
CA ARG A 54 -1.68 -8.53 -2.52
C ARG A 54 -2.91 -9.44 -2.51
N PRO A 55 -3.57 -9.69 -1.36
CA PRO A 55 -4.77 -10.50 -1.33
C PRO A 55 -5.92 -9.96 -2.19
N THR A 56 -5.98 -8.65 -2.46
CA THR A 56 -7.06 -8.04 -3.25
C THR A 56 -6.90 -8.26 -4.76
N PHE A 57 -5.71 -8.65 -5.24
CA PHE A 57 -5.47 -8.94 -6.66
C PHE A 57 -5.88 -10.35 -7.09
N ARG A 58 -6.09 -11.26 -6.14
CA ARG A 58 -6.36 -12.69 -6.43
C ARG A 58 -7.86 -13.00 -6.61
N GLY A 59 -8.67 -11.97 -6.83
CA GLY A 59 -10.09 -12.10 -7.18
C GLY A 59 -10.30 -12.36 -8.65
#